data_AF-A0A1Z5JLJ4-F1
#
_entry.id   AF-A0A1Z5JLJ4-F1
#
_cell.length_a   1.000
_cell.length_b   1.000
_cell.length_c   1.000
_cell.angle_alpha   90.00
_cell.angle_beta   90.00
_cell.angle_gamma   90.00
#
_symmetry.space_group_name_H-M   'P 1'
#
loop_
_entity.id
_entity.type
_entity.pdbx_description
1 polymer ?
#
loop_
_entity_poly.entity_id
_entity_poly.type
_entity_poly.pdbx_seq_one_letter_code
_entity_poly.pdbx_strand_id
1 'polypeptide(L)'
;MKRMRIRRRTVYNNNGRYNNIQRILVTQYKTPQPLYLPNKTITMPFALRFHCLLLLFYAAVPLSQAALVVTIGDSYAAGTGVHALREQYDDTYCYVEKDTIPGGKYASTRGMQHVVTACAGDTIDTTVAQWNDLQLRYTDEVANQWEGSVIIVSTGGNSALTRRGENFEESLARVLRTRRFHEDELNQVANLDAVQNELVDFYSQLAVDAGEATVRVMGYPLVFNSNRIKCFIPGIRVKEADFFDSTVVELNEVIVSAIEEVKTTFSNFDIRYVDVAPSYGSGACSPFKFRHIRDINVRAPVTSFHPTQRGYDRSYGAFLRTILT
;
A
#
# COMPACT_ATOMS: atom_id res chain seq x y z
N MET A 1 8.10 31.72 10.18
CA MET A 1 8.22 30.24 10.21
C MET A 1 9.18 29.84 11.33
N LYS A 2 8.70 29.27 12.44
CA LYS A 2 9.57 28.74 13.51
C LYS A 2 9.80 27.25 13.28
N ARG A 3 11.05 26.84 13.12
CA ARG A 3 11.47 25.45 12.95
C ARG A 3 11.37 24.69 14.27
N MET A 4 10.71 23.53 14.25
CA MET A 4 10.71 22.56 15.36
C MET A 4 12.05 21.82 15.36
N ARG A 5 12.67 21.66 16.54
CA ARG A 5 13.96 20.97 16.71
C ARG A 5 13.72 19.72 17.55
N ILE A 6 13.74 18.57 16.91
CA ILE A 6 13.65 17.26 17.59
C ILE A 6 15.05 16.89 18.07
N ARG A 7 15.22 16.65 19.37
CA ARG A 7 16.43 16.01 19.92
C ARG A 7 16.11 14.55 20.22
N ARG A 8 16.90 13.62 19.69
CA ARG A 8 16.88 12.21 20.11
C ARG A 8 18.12 11.90 20.95
N ARG A 9 17.92 11.12 22.01
CA ARG A 9 18.96 10.58 22.89
C ARG A 9 19.00 9.08 22.68
N THR A 10 20.14 8.55 22.24
CA THR A 10 20.35 7.12 22.04
C THR A 10 20.71 6.48 23.37
N VAL A 11 20.02 5.39 23.75
CA VAL A 11 20.39 4.56 24.90
C VAL A 11 20.76 3.18 24.36
N TYR A 12 21.98 2.73 24.65
CA TYR A 12 22.51 1.43 24.25
C TYR A 12 22.20 0.38 25.32
N ASN A 13 21.83 -0.82 24.89
CA ASN A 13 21.81 -2.03 25.72
C ASN A 13 22.90 -2.99 25.22
N ASN A 14 23.63 -3.60 26.15
CA ASN A 14 24.80 -4.47 25.96
C ASN A 14 24.56 -5.80 25.20
N ASN A 15 23.36 -6.09 24.69
CA ASN A 15 23.06 -7.38 24.05
C ASN A 15 22.93 -7.35 22.51
N GLY A 16 23.36 -6.29 21.84
CA GLY A 16 23.51 -6.29 20.36
C GLY A 16 22.22 -6.50 19.54
N ARG A 17 21.05 -6.46 20.18
CA ARG A 17 19.74 -6.52 19.49
C ARG A 17 19.09 -5.14 19.51
N TYR A 18 18.76 -4.66 18.32
CA TYR A 18 18.03 -3.42 18.10
C TYR A 18 16.55 -3.64 18.40
N ASN A 19 16.08 -3.17 19.55
CA ASN A 19 14.65 -3.04 19.81
C ASN A 19 14.26 -1.58 19.56
N ASN A 20 13.66 -1.31 18.40
CA ASN A 20 13.03 -0.02 18.11
C ASN A 20 11.65 0.03 18.76
N ILE A 21 11.57 0.43 20.03
CA ILE A 21 10.31 0.85 20.63
C ILE A 21 10.31 2.38 20.65
N GLN A 22 9.55 3.00 19.74
CA GLN A 22 9.25 4.43 19.83
C GLN A 22 7.90 4.64 20.49
N ARG A 23 7.92 5.25 21.70
CA ARG A 23 6.74 5.92 22.26
C ARG A 23 6.51 7.21 21.49
N ILE A 24 5.40 7.26 20.76
CA ILE A 24 4.89 8.48 20.14
C ILE A 24 4.19 9.30 21.23
N LEU A 25 4.75 10.47 21.55
CA LEU A 25 4.06 11.49 22.34
C LEU A 25 3.20 12.32 21.39
N VAL A 26 1.90 12.01 21.34
CA VAL A 26 0.90 12.82 20.62
C VAL A 26 0.71 14.12 21.38
N THR A 27 1.08 15.25 20.77
CA THR A 27 0.74 16.58 21.30
C THR A 27 -0.53 17.02 20.59
N GLN A 28 -1.65 17.14 21.32
CA GLN A 28 -2.91 17.66 20.77
C GLN A 28 -2.72 19.11 20.32
N TYR A 29 -3.01 19.40 19.05
CA TYR A 29 -3.09 20.77 18.55
C TYR A 29 -4.50 21.32 18.74
N LYS A 30 -4.55 22.53 19.31
CA LYS A 30 -5.75 23.33 19.55
C LYS A 30 -6.31 23.81 18.21
N THR A 31 -7.56 23.48 17.91
CA THR A 31 -8.30 23.96 16.74
C THR A 31 -8.47 25.49 16.78
N PRO A 32 -8.31 26.21 15.64
CA PRO A 32 -8.60 27.63 15.58
C PRO A 32 -10.10 27.89 15.66
N GLN A 33 -10.48 28.90 16.45
CA GLN A 33 -11.87 29.32 16.61
C GLN A 33 -12.40 30.01 15.34
N PRO A 34 -13.69 29.82 15.00
CA PRO A 34 -14.30 30.50 13.87
C PRO A 34 -14.55 31.98 14.17
N LEU A 35 -14.23 32.83 13.19
CA LEU A 35 -14.51 34.26 13.17
C LEU A 35 -16.02 34.51 13.04
N TYR A 36 -16.56 35.21 14.05
CA TYR A 36 -17.94 35.71 14.08
C TYR A 36 -18.14 36.80 13.02
N LEU A 37 -19.17 36.66 12.17
CA LEU A 37 -19.68 37.73 11.32
C LEU A 37 -20.96 38.34 11.93
N PRO A 38 -21.16 39.67 11.86
CA PRO A 38 -22.32 40.33 12.46
C PRO A 38 -23.59 40.16 11.60
N ASN A 39 -24.67 39.79 12.28
CA ASN A 39 -26.03 39.68 11.75
C ASN A 39 -26.58 41.04 11.28
N LYS A 40 -27.10 41.09 10.05
CA LYS A 40 -28.00 42.16 9.58
C LYS A 40 -29.45 41.76 9.85
N THR A 41 -30.10 42.55 10.69
CA THR A 41 -31.52 42.47 11.04
C THR A 41 -32.37 42.97 9.87
N ILE A 42 -33.23 42.11 9.32
CA ILE A 42 -34.32 42.51 8.42
C ILE A 42 -35.62 42.22 9.16
N THR A 43 -36.35 43.29 9.47
CA THR A 43 -37.70 43.25 10.04
C THR A 43 -38.73 43.09 8.92
N MET A 44 -39.56 42.04 8.99
CA MET A 44 -40.80 41.94 8.23
C MET A 44 -42.00 41.83 9.20
N PRO A 45 -43.14 42.46 8.89
CA PRO A 45 -44.29 42.47 9.77
C PRO A 45 -45.17 41.22 9.59
N PHE A 46 -45.64 40.74 10.74
CA PHE A 46 -46.85 39.98 11.02
C PHE A 46 -47.80 39.66 9.87
N ALA A 47 -48.00 38.35 9.64
CA ALA A 47 -49.31 37.79 9.32
C ALA A 47 -49.48 36.44 10.03
N LEU A 48 -50.46 36.41 10.95
CA LEU A 48 -51.05 35.24 11.58
C LEU A 48 -51.30 34.10 10.56
N ARG A 49 -51.00 32.85 10.93
CA ARG A 49 -51.98 31.73 10.92
C ARG A 49 -51.37 30.38 11.33
N PHE A 50 -52.13 29.70 12.19
CA PHE A 50 -52.17 28.26 12.47
C PHE A 50 -50.94 27.55 13.05
N HIS A 51 -51.08 27.21 14.33
CA HIS A 51 -50.36 26.14 15.01
C HIS A 51 -50.55 24.81 14.28
N CYS A 52 -49.50 24.34 13.61
CA CYS A 52 -49.29 22.92 13.40
C CYS A 52 -47.92 22.61 14.01
N LEU A 53 -47.94 22.12 15.25
CA LEU A 53 -46.76 21.56 15.93
C LEU A 53 -46.40 20.26 15.20
N LEU A 54 -45.85 20.36 13.98
CA LEU A 54 -45.08 19.28 13.39
C LEU A 54 -43.78 19.22 14.20
N LEU A 55 -43.74 18.33 15.19
CA LEU A 55 -42.51 17.80 15.72
C LEU A 55 -41.78 17.11 14.56
N LEU A 56 -41.04 17.92 13.79
CA LEU A 56 -39.97 17.45 12.93
C LEU A 56 -38.93 16.85 13.87
N PHE A 57 -39.14 15.59 14.25
CA PHE A 57 -38.04 14.67 14.46
C PHE A 57 -37.30 14.61 13.12
N TYR A 58 -36.45 15.61 12.86
CA TYR A 58 -35.23 15.37 12.13
C TYR A 58 -34.52 14.31 12.97
N ALA A 59 -34.81 13.04 12.69
CA ALA A 59 -33.85 12.00 12.95
C ALA A 59 -32.57 12.57 12.35
N ALA A 60 -31.63 12.95 13.22
CA ALA A 60 -30.30 13.31 12.80
C ALA A 60 -29.82 12.07 12.06
N VAL A 61 -29.99 12.07 10.74
CA VAL A 61 -29.38 11.07 9.88
C VAL A 61 -27.91 11.24 10.24
N PRO A 62 -27.30 10.25 10.91
CA PRO A 62 -25.90 10.36 11.25
C PRO A 62 -25.22 10.74 9.95
N LEU A 63 -24.51 11.87 9.97
CA LEU A 63 -23.76 12.34 8.82
C LEU A 63 -22.81 11.18 8.52
N SER A 64 -23.17 10.33 7.56
CA SER A 64 -22.41 9.13 7.21
C SER A 64 -21.00 9.63 6.98
N GLN A 65 -20.08 9.15 7.83
CA GLN A 65 -18.70 9.59 7.80
C GLN A 65 -18.15 9.31 6.41
N ALA A 66 -17.33 10.22 5.91
CA ALA A 66 -16.87 10.13 4.53
C ALA A 66 -15.97 8.90 4.36
N ALA A 67 -16.46 7.90 3.62
CA ALA A 67 -15.71 6.73 3.23
C ALA A 67 -14.29 7.08 2.75
N LEU A 68 -13.31 6.26 3.14
CA LEU A 68 -11.90 6.46 2.90
C LEU A 68 -11.39 5.58 1.76
N VAL A 69 -10.30 6.01 1.14
CA VAL A 69 -9.42 5.12 0.38
C VAL A 69 -8.17 4.92 1.21
N VAL A 70 -7.87 3.67 1.55
CA VAL A 70 -6.72 3.31 2.37
C VAL A 70 -5.75 2.48 1.53
N THR A 71 -4.48 2.86 1.53
CA THR A 71 -3.40 2.07 0.92
C THR A 71 -2.41 1.62 1.98
N ILE A 72 -2.31 0.31 2.18
CA ILE A 72 -1.41 -0.35 3.14
C ILE A 72 -0.52 -1.36 2.44
N GLY A 73 0.60 -1.70 3.06
CA GLY A 73 1.53 -2.70 2.54
C GLY A 73 2.97 -2.21 2.39
N ASP A 74 3.65 -2.74 1.40
CA ASP A 74 5.08 -2.55 1.19
C ASP A 74 5.42 -1.40 0.21
N SER A 75 6.63 -1.43 -0.34
CA SER A 75 7.13 -0.44 -1.30
C SER A 75 6.28 -0.33 -2.57
N TYR A 76 5.65 -1.42 -3.03
CA TYR A 76 4.78 -1.42 -4.20
C TYR A 76 3.46 -0.70 -3.91
N ALA A 77 2.94 -0.81 -2.68
CA ALA A 77 1.80 -0.01 -2.23
C ALA A 77 2.18 1.45 -1.95
N ALA A 78 3.39 1.70 -1.42
CA ALA A 78 3.84 3.04 -1.04
C ALA A 78 4.02 4.00 -2.23
N GLY A 79 4.26 3.49 -3.44
CA GLY A 79 4.62 4.33 -4.59
C GLY A 79 6.12 4.40 -4.86
N THR A 80 6.90 3.50 -4.25
CA THR A 80 8.34 3.44 -4.49
C THR A 80 8.59 3.25 -5.99
N GLY A 81 9.56 3.98 -6.53
CA GLY A 81 9.80 4.05 -7.97
C GLY A 81 9.02 5.12 -8.75
N VAL A 82 7.99 5.79 -8.21
CA VAL A 82 7.40 6.95 -8.93
C VAL A 82 8.45 8.00 -9.20
N HIS A 83 9.19 8.40 -8.15
CA HIS A 83 10.26 9.39 -8.24
C HIS A 83 11.64 8.75 -8.39
N ALA A 84 12.58 9.51 -8.96
CA ALA A 84 13.96 9.03 -9.11
C ALA A 84 14.83 9.32 -7.88
N LEU A 85 14.42 10.31 -7.08
CA LEU A 85 15.15 10.80 -5.93
C LEU A 85 14.27 10.76 -4.69
N ARG A 86 14.89 10.48 -3.55
CA ARG A 86 14.22 10.27 -2.26
C ARG A 86 13.49 11.53 -1.77
N GLU A 87 14.06 12.71 -2.00
CA GLU A 87 13.53 14.00 -1.56
C GLU A 87 12.24 14.43 -2.27
N GLN A 88 11.82 13.69 -3.31
CA GLN A 88 10.61 13.99 -4.08
C GLN A 88 9.36 13.29 -3.51
N TYR A 89 9.53 12.36 -2.57
CA TYR A 89 8.45 11.64 -1.93
C TYR A 89 7.78 12.47 -0.83
N ASP A 90 6.47 12.27 -0.62
CA ASP A 90 5.71 12.87 0.47
C ASP A 90 6.24 12.41 1.84
N ASP A 91 6.50 11.10 1.96
CA ASP A 91 7.28 10.53 3.05
C ASP A 91 8.60 10.00 2.52
N THR A 92 9.67 10.75 2.79
CA THR A 92 11.02 10.37 2.35
C THR A 92 11.58 9.15 3.07
N TYR A 93 11.05 8.74 4.22
CA TYR A 93 11.48 7.53 4.93
C TYR A 93 10.81 6.29 4.34
N CYS A 94 9.49 6.35 4.17
CA CYS A 94 8.70 5.24 3.65
C CYS A 94 8.60 5.19 2.11
N TYR A 95 9.17 6.19 1.42
CA TYR A 95 9.06 6.37 -0.04
C TYR A 95 7.60 6.43 -0.50
N VAL A 96 6.79 7.19 0.24
CA VAL A 96 5.36 7.35 -0.05
C VAL A 96 5.14 8.42 -1.11
N GLU A 97 4.45 8.04 -2.18
CA GLU A 97 3.82 8.93 -3.15
C GLU A 97 2.31 8.77 -3.02
N LYS A 98 1.61 9.80 -2.53
CA LYS A 98 0.21 9.65 -2.14
C LYS A 98 -0.79 9.99 -3.25
N ASP A 99 -0.39 10.75 -4.27
CA ASP A 99 -1.33 11.38 -5.20
C ASP A 99 -1.49 10.55 -6.48
N THR A 100 -0.39 10.02 -7.02
CA THR A 100 -0.38 9.44 -8.37
C THR A 100 -0.38 7.92 -8.43
N ILE A 101 -0.36 7.24 -7.28
CA ILE A 101 -0.54 5.78 -7.17
C ILE A 101 -2.04 5.39 -7.28
N PRO A 102 -2.39 4.09 -7.45
CA PRO A 102 -3.77 3.67 -7.67
C PRO A 102 -4.79 4.22 -6.65
N GLY A 103 -4.46 4.17 -5.35
CA GLY A 103 -5.32 4.70 -4.29
C GLY A 103 -5.53 6.21 -4.37
N GLY A 104 -4.46 6.98 -4.56
CA GLY A 104 -4.53 8.45 -4.68
C GLY A 104 -5.35 8.89 -5.88
N LYS A 105 -5.13 8.26 -7.03
CA LYS A 105 -5.90 8.50 -8.24
C LYS A 105 -7.38 8.17 -8.05
N TYR A 106 -7.68 7.00 -7.48
CA TYR A 106 -9.06 6.61 -7.21
C TYR A 106 -9.76 7.60 -6.29
N ALA A 107 -9.14 7.93 -5.15
CA ALA A 107 -9.67 8.87 -4.18
C ALA A 107 -9.94 10.25 -4.80
N SER A 108 -8.97 10.79 -5.55
CA SER A 108 -9.11 12.07 -6.24
C SER A 108 -10.29 12.09 -7.21
N THR A 109 -10.48 11.03 -8.01
CA THR A 109 -11.61 10.95 -8.96
C THR A 109 -12.98 10.83 -8.29
N ARG A 110 -13.03 10.43 -7.01
CA ARG A 110 -14.27 10.24 -6.24
C ARG A 110 -14.50 11.32 -5.18
N GLY A 111 -13.58 12.27 -5.04
CA GLY A 111 -13.64 13.26 -3.95
C GLY A 111 -13.50 12.63 -2.56
N MET A 112 -12.86 11.47 -2.47
CA MET A 112 -12.62 10.77 -1.20
C MET A 112 -11.26 11.17 -0.62
N GLN A 113 -11.12 11.01 0.70
CA GLN A 113 -9.82 11.15 1.35
C GLN A 113 -8.97 9.90 1.09
N HIS A 114 -7.70 10.10 0.78
CA HIS A 114 -6.70 9.03 0.67
C HIS A 114 -5.80 9.00 1.90
N VAL A 115 -5.65 7.82 2.49
CA VAL A 115 -4.74 7.54 3.60
C VAL A 115 -3.74 6.49 3.14
N VAL A 116 -2.44 6.81 3.23
CA VAL A 116 -1.37 5.85 2.94
C VAL A 116 -0.57 5.57 4.20
N THR A 117 -0.46 4.30 4.56
CA THR A 117 0.45 3.83 5.62
C THR A 117 1.49 2.85 5.11
N ALA A 118 1.38 2.46 3.83
CA ALA A 118 2.36 1.60 3.19
C ALA A 118 3.77 2.17 3.28
N CYS A 119 4.77 1.29 3.46
CA CYS A 119 6.16 1.70 3.65
C CYS A 119 7.13 0.75 2.95
N ALA A 120 8.16 1.31 2.34
CA ALA A 120 9.17 0.51 1.66
C ALA A 120 9.93 -0.41 2.63
N GLY A 121 10.03 -1.69 2.26
CA GLY A 121 10.68 -2.74 3.06
C GLY A 121 9.74 -3.47 4.03
N ASP A 122 8.47 -3.07 4.12
CA ASP A 122 7.55 -3.71 5.04
C ASP A 122 7.20 -5.14 4.63
N THR A 123 7.19 -6.01 5.63
CA THR A 123 6.75 -7.41 5.60
C THR A 123 5.27 -7.50 5.96
N ILE A 124 4.71 -8.72 5.94
CA ILE A 124 3.29 -8.96 6.29
C ILE A 124 3.00 -8.53 7.74
N ASP A 125 3.84 -8.89 8.71
CA ASP A 125 3.68 -8.49 10.12
C ASP A 125 3.69 -6.96 10.31
N THR A 126 4.50 -6.25 9.53
CA THR A 126 4.54 -4.78 9.55
C THR A 126 3.29 -4.21 8.88
N THR A 127 2.78 -4.85 7.83
CA THR A 127 1.49 -4.49 7.21
C THR A 127 0.32 -4.69 8.20
N VAL A 128 0.33 -5.76 8.99
CA VAL A 128 -0.61 -5.97 10.10
C VAL A 128 -0.51 -4.83 11.13
N ALA A 129 0.71 -4.40 11.47
CA ALA A 129 0.90 -3.26 12.37
C ALA A 129 0.35 -1.94 11.79
N GLN A 130 0.48 -1.71 10.49
CA GLN A 130 -0.16 -0.57 9.81
C GLN A 130 -1.69 -0.64 9.94
N TRP A 131 -2.29 -1.82 9.71
CA TRP A 131 -3.73 -2.02 9.85
C TRP A 131 -4.22 -1.78 11.28
N ASN A 132 -3.51 -2.31 12.28
CA ASN A 132 -3.83 -2.13 13.68
C ASN A 132 -3.76 -0.65 14.09
N ASP A 133 -2.79 0.11 13.59
CA ASP A 133 -2.70 1.55 13.83
C ASP A 133 -3.87 2.32 13.19
N LEU A 134 -4.35 1.89 12.02
CA LEU A 134 -5.56 2.46 11.40
C LEU A 134 -6.81 2.22 12.26
N GLN A 135 -6.96 1.02 12.85
CA GLN A 135 -8.08 0.72 13.76
C GLN A 135 -8.12 1.68 14.96
N LEU A 136 -6.94 2.08 15.46
CA LEU A 136 -6.84 3.02 16.58
C LEU A 136 -7.12 4.47 16.19
N ARG A 137 -6.78 4.87 14.95
CA ARG A 137 -6.88 6.26 14.49
C ARG A 137 -8.25 6.63 13.92
N TYR A 138 -8.97 5.66 13.36
CA TYR A 138 -10.23 5.87 12.66
C TYR A 138 -11.36 5.11 13.34
N THR A 139 -11.57 5.37 14.63
CA THR A 139 -12.55 4.63 15.46
C THR A 139 -13.98 4.68 14.93
N ASP A 140 -14.33 5.74 14.20
CA ASP A 140 -15.65 5.85 13.58
C ASP A 140 -15.79 4.90 12.38
N GLU A 141 -14.73 4.73 11.57
CA GLU A 141 -14.69 3.72 10.51
C GLU A 141 -14.66 2.30 11.10
N VAL A 142 -14.01 2.10 12.25
CA VAL A 142 -14.09 0.81 12.94
C VAL A 142 -15.53 0.52 13.40
N ALA A 143 -16.24 1.53 13.90
CA ALA A 143 -17.60 1.37 14.41
C ALA A 143 -18.62 0.99 13.31
N ASN A 144 -18.36 1.34 12.05
CA ASN A 144 -19.19 0.93 10.91
C ASN A 144 -18.52 -0.16 10.04
N GLN A 145 -17.50 -0.85 10.55
CA GLN A 145 -16.78 -1.91 9.83
C GLN A 145 -16.24 -1.44 8.46
N TRP A 146 -15.84 -0.18 8.38
CA TRP A 146 -15.27 0.47 7.21
C TRP A 146 -16.23 0.53 6.01
N GLU A 147 -17.54 0.67 6.28
CA GLU A 147 -18.59 0.74 5.26
C GLU A 147 -18.27 1.77 4.16
N GLY A 148 -18.26 1.32 2.91
CA GLY A 148 -18.03 2.15 1.73
C GLY A 148 -16.57 2.55 1.50
N SER A 149 -15.67 2.23 2.44
CA SER A 149 -14.23 2.44 2.26
C SER A 149 -13.64 1.45 1.26
N VAL A 150 -12.57 1.87 0.58
CA VAL A 150 -11.80 1.01 -0.33
C VAL A 150 -10.40 0.82 0.24
N ILE A 151 -10.04 -0.43 0.52
CA ILE A 151 -8.74 -0.81 1.06
C ILE A 151 -7.91 -1.46 -0.04
N ILE A 152 -6.74 -0.90 -0.32
CA ILE A 152 -5.78 -1.39 -1.29
C ILE A 152 -4.57 -1.94 -0.53
N VAL A 153 -4.23 -3.19 -0.82
CA VAL A 153 -3.16 -3.93 -0.11
C VAL A 153 -2.11 -4.40 -1.10
N SER A 154 -0.82 -4.29 -0.79
CA SER A 154 0.25 -5.03 -1.47
C SER A 154 1.30 -5.45 -0.45
N THR A 155 1.41 -6.75 -0.16
CA THR A 155 2.34 -7.25 0.85
C THR A 155 2.76 -8.69 0.54
N GLY A 156 3.77 -9.20 1.24
CA GLY A 156 4.34 -10.54 1.05
C GLY A 156 5.67 -10.59 0.31
N GLY A 157 6.00 -9.61 -0.54
CA GLY A 157 7.25 -9.59 -1.30
C GLY A 157 8.50 -9.62 -0.42
N ASN A 158 8.50 -8.83 0.65
CA ASN A 158 9.60 -8.81 1.63
C ASN A 158 9.57 -9.98 2.62
N SER A 159 8.42 -10.66 2.77
CA SER A 159 8.28 -11.86 3.61
C SER A 159 8.74 -13.13 2.90
N ALA A 160 8.80 -13.12 1.55
CA ALA A 160 9.32 -14.24 0.77
C ALA A 160 10.85 -14.29 0.87
N LEU A 161 11.36 -15.39 1.44
CA LEU A 161 12.76 -15.61 1.72
C LEU A 161 13.30 -16.80 0.94
N THR A 162 14.50 -16.63 0.42
CA THR A 162 15.29 -17.73 -0.14
C THR A 162 15.69 -18.73 0.95
N ARG A 163 16.17 -19.92 0.58
CA ARG A 163 16.78 -20.89 1.52
C ARG A 163 17.95 -20.30 2.31
N ARG A 164 18.55 -19.23 1.81
CA ARG A 164 19.60 -18.47 2.50
C ARG A 164 19.07 -17.48 3.54
N GLY A 165 17.75 -17.26 3.59
CA GLY A 165 17.12 -16.25 4.44
C GLY A 165 17.18 -14.84 3.86
N GLU A 166 17.47 -14.70 2.56
CA GLU A 166 17.50 -13.40 1.88
C GLU A 166 16.14 -13.09 1.25
N ASN A 167 15.70 -11.84 1.35
CA ASN A 167 14.53 -11.36 0.62
C ASN A 167 14.85 -11.03 -0.86
N PHE A 168 13.87 -10.53 -1.60
CA PHE A 168 14.03 -10.18 -3.02
C PHE A 168 15.12 -9.13 -3.27
N GLU A 169 15.16 -8.05 -2.47
CA GLU A 169 16.14 -6.97 -2.64
C GLU A 169 17.58 -7.44 -2.35
N GLU A 170 17.76 -8.23 -1.30
CA GLU A 170 19.05 -8.83 -0.93
C GLU A 170 19.53 -9.80 -2.02
N SER A 171 18.62 -10.63 -2.53
CA SER A 171 18.88 -11.56 -3.64
C SER A 171 19.30 -10.81 -4.91
N LEU A 172 18.65 -9.69 -5.24
CA LEU A 172 19.02 -8.81 -6.34
C LEU A 172 20.40 -8.16 -6.16
N ALA A 173 20.77 -7.76 -4.95
CA ALA A 173 22.12 -7.24 -4.72
C ALA A 173 23.19 -8.31 -5.00
N ARG A 174 22.88 -9.58 -4.71
CA ARG A 174 23.78 -10.71 -4.89
C ARG A 174 23.86 -11.23 -6.32
N VAL A 175 22.77 -11.15 -7.10
CA VAL A 175 22.76 -11.60 -8.52
C VAL A 175 23.84 -10.89 -9.33
N LEU A 176 24.09 -9.61 -9.05
CA LEU A 176 25.07 -8.77 -9.76
C LEU A 176 26.53 -9.25 -9.59
N ARG A 177 26.80 -10.10 -8.59
CA ARG A 177 28.14 -10.59 -8.25
C ARG A 177 28.29 -12.10 -8.44
N THR A 178 27.21 -12.80 -8.77
CA THR A 178 27.16 -14.27 -8.79
C THR A 178 26.89 -14.78 -10.18
N ARG A 179 27.81 -15.61 -10.72
CA ARG A 179 27.54 -16.34 -11.96
C ARG A 179 26.59 -17.49 -11.67
N ARG A 180 25.66 -17.74 -12.60
CA ARG A 180 24.62 -18.77 -12.55
C ARG A 180 23.82 -18.72 -11.25
N PHE A 181 23.46 -17.51 -10.81
CA PHE A 181 22.70 -17.29 -9.57
C PHE A 181 21.43 -18.16 -9.51
N HIS A 182 20.70 -18.28 -10.63
CA HIS A 182 19.48 -19.08 -10.72
C HIS A 182 19.68 -20.60 -10.55
N GLU A 183 20.92 -21.11 -10.67
CA GLU A 183 21.23 -22.55 -10.53
C GLU A 183 21.56 -22.94 -9.07
N ASP A 184 21.85 -21.99 -8.19
CA ASP A 184 22.18 -22.27 -6.79
C ASP A 184 20.90 -22.48 -5.98
N GLU A 185 20.78 -23.68 -5.39
CA GLU A 185 19.63 -24.06 -4.58
C GLU A 185 19.40 -23.13 -3.39
N LEU A 186 20.44 -22.50 -2.85
CA LEU A 186 20.31 -21.58 -1.73
C LEU A 186 19.58 -20.27 -2.12
N ASN A 187 19.38 -20.04 -3.43
CA ASN A 187 18.74 -18.84 -3.95
C ASN A 187 17.26 -19.07 -4.25
N GLN A 188 16.79 -20.32 -4.21
CA GLN A 188 15.38 -20.64 -4.39
C GLN A 188 14.58 -20.16 -3.18
N VAL A 189 13.36 -19.65 -3.42
CA VAL A 189 12.42 -19.31 -2.35
C VAL A 189 11.97 -20.59 -1.66
N ALA A 190 11.84 -20.56 -0.33
CA ALA A 190 11.61 -21.77 0.45
C ALA A 190 10.60 -21.64 1.59
N ASN A 191 10.02 -20.46 1.80
CA ASN A 191 9.05 -20.21 2.86
C ASN A 191 7.67 -19.76 2.33
N LEU A 192 7.34 -20.04 1.06
CA LEU A 192 6.06 -19.61 0.47
C LEU A 192 4.84 -20.13 1.23
N ASP A 193 4.90 -21.34 1.80
CA ASP A 193 3.83 -21.88 2.66
C ASP A 193 3.62 -21.02 3.92
N ALA A 194 4.71 -20.55 4.54
CA ALA A 194 4.63 -19.67 5.71
C ALA A 194 4.06 -18.30 5.32
N VAL A 195 4.49 -17.76 4.17
CA VAL A 195 3.93 -16.52 3.61
C VAL A 195 2.43 -16.67 3.34
N GLN A 196 1.98 -17.79 2.78
CA GLN A 196 0.55 -18.06 2.57
C GLN A 196 -0.22 -18.00 3.89
N ASN A 197 0.24 -18.71 4.92
CA ASN A 197 -0.43 -18.73 6.23
C ASN A 197 -0.52 -17.32 6.85
N GLU A 198 0.56 -16.54 6.79
CA GLU A 198 0.57 -15.16 7.28
C GLU A 198 -0.42 -14.26 6.51
N LEU A 199 -0.54 -14.46 5.19
CA LEU A 199 -1.52 -13.75 4.38
C LEU A 199 -2.96 -14.16 4.71
N VAL A 200 -3.23 -15.45 4.93
CA VAL A 200 -4.54 -15.96 5.35
C VAL A 200 -4.95 -15.35 6.68
N ASP A 201 -4.05 -15.34 7.66
CA ASP A 201 -4.29 -14.73 8.97
C ASP A 201 -4.62 -13.24 8.84
N PHE A 202 -3.80 -12.50 8.08
CA PHE A 202 -4.02 -11.07 7.87
C PHE A 202 -5.32 -10.77 7.11
N TYR A 203 -5.61 -11.48 6.03
CA TYR A 203 -6.84 -11.27 5.26
C TYR A 203 -8.10 -11.69 6.04
N SER A 204 -7.99 -12.70 6.90
CA SER A 204 -9.06 -13.05 7.85
C SER A 204 -9.28 -11.94 8.87
N GLN A 205 -8.21 -11.30 9.36
CA GLN A 205 -8.33 -10.13 10.22
C GLN A 205 -9.06 -8.98 9.50
N LEU A 206 -8.71 -8.68 8.24
CA LEU A 206 -9.44 -7.68 7.45
C LEU A 206 -10.93 -8.01 7.31
N ALA A 207 -11.28 -9.29 7.11
CA ALA A 207 -12.68 -9.72 7.00
C ALA A 207 -13.46 -9.48 8.29
N VAL A 208 -12.82 -9.63 9.46
CA VAL A 208 -13.43 -9.39 10.78
C VAL A 208 -13.53 -7.89 11.07
N ASP A 209 -12.45 -7.14 10.85
CA ASP A 209 -12.35 -5.74 11.25
C ASP A 209 -13.04 -4.79 10.26
N ALA A 210 -13.13 -5.16 8.97
CA ALA A 210 -13.58 -4.31 7.87
C ALA A 210 -14.52 -5.04 6.90
N GLY A 211 -15.45 -5.83 7.44
CA GLY A 211 -16.38 -6.65 6.67
C GLY A 211 -17.24 -5.90 5.63
N GLU A 212 -17.43 -4.59 5.81
CA GLU A 212 -18.23 -3.73 4.92
C GLU A 212 -17.37 -2.90 3.94
N ALA A 213 -16.05 -3.11 3.93
CA ALA A 213 -15.13 -2.47 3.00
C ALA A 213 -14.98 -3.27 1.69
N THR A 214 -14.65 -2.56 0.61
CA THR A 214 -14.15 -3.15 -0.62
C THR A 214 -12.63 -3.31 -0.54
N VAL A 215 -12.13 -4.55 -0.52
CA VAL A 215 -10.69 -4.86 -0.42
C VAL A 215 -10.13 -5.33 -1.76
N ARG A 216 -9.03 -4.72 -2.20
CA ARG A 216 -8.31 -5.06 -3.43
C ARG A 216 -6.84 -5.33 -3.14
N VAL A 217 -6.45 -6.59 -3.28
CA VAL A 217 -5.08 -7.04 -3.07
C VAL A 217 -4.32 -6.97 -4.39
N MET A 218 -3.39 -6.02 -4.48
CA MET A 218 -2.55 -5.81 -5.65
C MET A 218 -1.45 -6.86 -5.69
N GLY A 219 -1.44 -7.67 -6.76
CA GLY A 219 -0.30 -8.53 -7.07
C GLY A 219 0.95 -7.75 -7.48
N TYR A 220 2.03 -8.48 -7.70
CA TYR A 220 3.29 -7.91 -8.19
C TYR A 220 3.41 -8.10 -9.72
N PRO A 221 3.93 -7.10 -10.45
CA PRO A 221 4.21 -7.24 -11.86
C PRO A 221 5.48 -8.07 -12.10
N LEU A 222 5.60 -8.67 -13.29
CA LEU A 222 6.90 -9.22 -13.72
C LEU A 222 7.93 -8.09 -13.73
N VAL A 223 8.94 -8.21 -12.88
CA VAL A 223 9.92 -7.15 -12.59
C VAL A 223 10.80 -6.93 -13.80
N PHE A 224 11.29 -8.00 -14.41
CA PHE A 224 12.22 -7.94 -15.51
C PHE A 224 11.51 -7.98 -16.85
N ASN A 225 10.54 -8.89 -16.99
CA ASN A 225 9.80 -9.20 -18.21
C ASN A 225 10.76 -9.32 -19.40
N SER A 226 11.65 -10.31 -19.33
CA SER A 226 12.71 -10.50 -20.31
C SER A 226 12.14 -10.94 -21.67
N ASN A 227 12.68 -10.42 -22.78
CA ASN A 227 12.22 -10.78 -24.12
C ASN A 227 12.89 -12.06 -24.67
N ARG A 228 13.34 -12.96 -23.80
CA ARG A 228 14.10 -14.21 -24.07
C ARG A 228 15.45 -14.05 -24.76
N ILE A 229 15.72 -12.92 -25.43
CA ILE A 229 16.92 -12.70 -26.22
C ILE A 229 17.93 -11.87 -25.44
N LYS A 230 17.48 -10.85 -24.71
CA LYS A 230 18.38 -9.94 -23.99
C LYS A 230 17.71 -9.28 -22.79
N CYS A 231 18.47 -9.17 -21.70
CA CYS A 231 18.18 -8.19 -20.65
C CYS A 231 19.12 -6.98 -20.80
N PHE A 232 18.57 -5.76 -20.78
CA PHE A 232 19.35 -4.52 -20.94
C PHE A 232 19.98 -4.01 -19.64
N ILE A 233 19.87 -4.78 -18.55
CA ILE A 233 20.43 -4.42 -17.24
C ILE A 233 21.84 -4.98 -17.13
N PRO A 234 22.87 -4.13 -16.91
CA PRO A 234 24.23 -4.60 -16.72
C PRO A 234 24.33 -5.61 -15.57
N GLY A 235 24.94 -6.77 -15.83
CA GLY A 235 25.18 -7.81 -14.82
C GLY A 235 24.05 -8.82 -14.64
N ILE A 236 22.88 -8.62 -15.27
CA ILE A 236 21.74 -9.55 -15.20
C ILE A 236 21.54 -10.21 -16.57
N ARG A 237 21.60 -11.54 -16.65
CA ARG A 237 21.29 -12.26 -17.90
C ARG A 237 19.82 -12.68 -17.90
N VAL A 238 19.34 -13.06 -19.09
CA VAL A 238 17.96 -13.53 -19.33
C VAL A 238 17.53 -14.59 -18.32
N LYS A 239 18.35 -15.62 -18.07
CA LYS A 239 18.00 -16.67 -17.12
C LYS A 239 17.86 -16.19 -15.67
N GLU A 240 18.63 -15.18 -15.26
CA GLU A 240 18.46 -14.61 -13.92
C GLU A 240 17.21 -13.73 -13.85
N ALA A 241 16.93 -12.97 -14.91
CA ALA A 241 15.69 -12.20 -15.02
C ALA A 241 14.45 -13.10 -14.97
N ASP A 242 14.45 -14.19 -15.76
CA ASP A 242 13.36 -15.16 -15.82
C ASP A 242 13.16 -15.87 -14.47
N PHE A 243 14.25 -16.12 -13.72
CA PHE A 243 14.19 -16.68 -12.37
C PHE A 243 13.46 -15.76 -11.38
N PHE A 244 13.77 -14.45 -11.38
CA PHE A 244 13.05 -13.53 -10.51
C PHE A 244 11.60 -13.35 -10.93
N ASP A 245 11.32 -13.33 -12.24
CA ASP A 245 9.95 -13.27 -12.74
C ASP A 245 9.15 -14.53 -12.36
N SER A 246 9.75 -15.73 -12.36
CA SER A 246 9.07 -16.95 -11.91
C SER A 246 8.76 -16.92 -10.41
N THR A 247 9.68 -16.40 -9.58
CA THR A 247 9.41 -16.18 -8.14
C THR A 247 8.24 -15.23 -7.92
N VAL A 248 8.11 -14.18 -8.75
CA VAL A 248 6.95 -13.27 -8.68
C VAL A 248 5.64 -14.00 -9.04
N VAL A 249 5.66 -14.88 -10.05
CA VAL A 249 4.50 -15.70 -10.42
C VAL A 249 4.08 -16.59 -9.26
N GLU A 250 5.02 -17.32 -8.66
CA GLU A 250 4.76 -18.18 -7.49
C GLU A 250 4.18 -17.39 -6.31
N LEU A 251 4.74 -16.21 -6.00
CA LEU A 251 4.20 -15.35 -4.94
C LEU A 251 2.78 -14.85 -5.24
N ASN A 252 2.49 -14.49 -6.49
CA ASN A 252 1.14 -14.09 -6.90
C ASN A 252 0.14 -15.24 -6.76
N GLU A 253 0.54 -16.48 -7.08
CA GLU A 253 -0.29 -17.67 -6.87
C GLU A 253 -0.57 -17.93 -5.39
N VAL A 254 0.42 -17.71 -4.52
CA VAL A 254 0.26 -17.76 -3.05
C VAL A 254 -0.75 -16.72 -2.56
N ILE A 255 -0.67 -15.48 -3.06
CA ILE A 255 -1.62 -14.42 -2.70
C ILE A 255 -3.05 -14.79 -3.11
N VAL A 256 -3.23 -15.29 -4.34
CA VAL A 256 -4.55 -15.76 -4.81
C VAL A 256 -5.07 -16.90 -3.93
N SER A 257 -4.22 -17.88 -3.62
CA SER A 257 -4.60 -19.03 -2.78
C SER A 257 -5.03 -18.59 -1.39
N ALA A 258 -4.32 -17.65 -0.77
CA ALA A 258 -4.70 -17.09 0.54
C ALA A 258 -6.07 -16.39 0.51
N ILE A 259 -6.36 -15.63 -0.56
CA ILE A 259 -7.66 -14.96 -0.73
C ILE A 259 -8.79 -15.99 -0.87
N GLU A 260 -8.59 -17.03 -1.70
CA GLU A 260 -9.60 -18.07 -1.89
C GLU A 260 -9.84 -18.86 -0.60
N GLU A 261 -8.79 -19.13 0.18
CA GLU A 261 -8.91 -19.75 1.50
C GLU A 261 -9.75 -18.91 2.46
N VAL A 262 -9.49 -17.60 2.57
CA VAL A 262 -10.31 -16.70 3.41
C VAL A 262 -11.78 -16.69 2.97
N LYS A 263 -12.04 -16.71 1.65
CA LYS A 263 -13.41 -16.74 1.11
C LYS A 263 -14.16 -18.04 1.41
N THR A 264 -13.48 -19.13 1.78
CA THR A 264 -14.16 -20.34 2.29
C THR A 264 -14.86 -20.10 3.62
N THR A 265 -14.33 -19.19 4.44
CA THR A 265 -14.87 -18.84 5.76
C THR A 265 -15.71 -17.56 5.71
N PHE A 266 -15.28 -16.57 4.93
CA PHE A 266 -15.90 -15.25 4.80
C PHE A 266 -16.43 -15.04 3.38
N SER A 267 -17.39 -15.86 2.96
CA SER A 267 -17.86 -15.91 1.56
C SER A 267 -18.47 -14.60 1.02
N ASN A 268 -18.95 -13.72 1.90
CA ASN A 268 -19.52 -12.43 1.54
C ASN A 268 -18.51 -11.27 1.60
N PHE A 269 -17.30 -11.49 2.11
CA PHE A 269 -16.29 -10.44 2.22
C PHE A 269 -15.79 -10.02 0.83
N ASP A 270 -15.92 -8.74 0.48
CA ASP A 270 -15.50 -8.22 -0.83
C ASP A 270 -13.98 -8.04 -0.92
N ILE A 271 -13.27 -9.16 -0.92
CA ILE A 271 -11.83 -9.22 -1.18
C ILE A 271 -11.57 -9.82 -2.56
N ARG A 272 -10.72 -9.15 -3.36
CA ARG A 272 -10.33 -9.63 -4.68
C ARG A 272 -8.87 -9.39 -4.97
N TYR A 273 -8.26 -10.37 -5.64
CA TYR A 273 -6.94 -10.21 -6.24
C TYR A 273 -7.01 -9.29 -7.46
N VAL A 274 -6.02 -8.39 -7.57
CA VAL A 274 -5.82 -7.53 -8.73
C VAL A 274 -4.58 -8.00 -9.47
N ASP A 275 -4.80 -8.73 -10.56
CA ASP A 275 -3.71 -9.15 -11.44
C ASP A 275 -3.17 -7.95 -12.24
N VAL A 276 -2.01 -7.45 -11.79
CA VAL A 276 -1.32 -6.35 -12.45
C VAL A 276 -0.34 -6.84 -13.52
N ALA A 277 0.13 -8.08 -13.46
CA ALA A 277 1.26 -8.55 -14.26
C ALA A 277 1.02 -8.42 -15.78
N PRO A 278 -0.14 -8.82 -16.34
CA PRO A 278 -0.44 -8.64 -17.77
C PRO A 278 -0.50 -7.17 -18.21
N SER A 279 -0.71 -6.24 -17.26
CA SER A 279 -0.79 -4.81 -17.58
C SER A 279 0.61 -4.20 -17.82
N TYR A 280 1.67 -4.90 -17.41
CA TYR A 280 3.05 -4.44 -17.52
C TYR A 280 3.71 -5.00 -18.79
N GLY A 281 3.52 -4.33 -19.92
CA GLY A 281 4.14 -4.74 -21.19
C GLY A 281 5.66 -4.51 -21.32
N SER A 282 6.33 -3.94 -20.32
CA SER A 282 7.76 -3.58 -20.41
C SER A 282 8.41 -3.51 -19.01
N GLY A 283 9.02 -4.62 -18.57
CA GLY A 283 9.75 -4.68 -17.30
C GLY A 283 11.15 -4.02 -17.38
N ALA A 284 11.96 -4.18 -16.34
CA ALA A 284 13.26 -3.54 -16.20
C ALA A 284 14.26 -3.94 -17.29
N CYS A 285 14.14 -5.15 -17.86
CA CYS A 285 14.96 -5.58 -18.99
C CYS A 285 14.62 -4.85 -20.28
N SER A 286 13.53 -4.10 -20.38
CA SER A 286 13.14 -3.35 -21.59
C SER A 286 14.08 -2.16 -21.85
N PRO A 287 14.14 -1.61 -23.08
CA PRO A 287 14.85 -0.36 -23.35
C PRO A 287 14.31 0.81 -22.49
N PHE A 288 15.21 1.68 -22.02
CA PHE A 288 14.92 2.74 -21.04
C PHE A 288 13.62 3.52 -21.30
N LYS A 289 13.39 3.96 -22.55
CA LYS A 289 12.23 4.80 -22.92
C LYS A 289 10.86 4.13 -22.78
N PHE A 290 10.80 2.81 -22.60
CA PHE A 290 9.54 2.04 -22.54
C PHE A 290 9.30 1.36 -21.20
N ARG A 291 10.26 1.41 -20.28
CA ARG A 291 10.18 0.72 -19.00
C ARG A 291 8.97 1.17 -18.18
N HIS A 292 8.24 0.21 -17.67
CA HIS A 292 7.25 0.37 -16.60
C HIS A 292 7.87 0.10 -15.24
N ILE A 293 8.96 -0.66 -15.16
CA ILE A 293 9.74 -0.94 -13.95
C ILE A 293 11.11 -0.26 -14.04
N ARG A 294 11.56 0.37 -12.94
CA ARG A 294 12.88 0.99 -12.86
C ARG A 294 13.99 -0.04 -13.00
N ASP A 295 15.09 0.42 -13.56
CA ASP A 295 16.37 -0.28 -13.53
C ASP A 295 17.12 0.08 -12.23
N ILE A 296 18.34 -0.43 -12.09
CA ILE A 296 19.25 -0.10 -11.01
C ILE A 296 19.40 1.42 -10.88
N ASN A 297 19.04 1.94 -9.71
CA ASN A 297 19.19 3.35 -9.38
C ASN A 297 20.26 3.50 -8.28
N VAL A 298 21.50 3.79 -8.68
CA VAL A 298 22.61 3.96 -7.74
C VAL A 298 22.47 5.18 -6.81
N ARG A 299 21.62 6.16 -7.16
CA ARG A 299 21.40 7.36 -6.33
C ARG A 299 20.32 7.15 -5.27
N ALA A 300 19.34 6.30 -5.56
CA ALA A 300 18.30 5.90 -4.63
C ALA A 300 18.04 4.38 -4.79
N PRO A 301 18.90 3.52 -4.22
CA PRO A 301 18.85 2.07 -4.44
C PRO A 301 17.49 1.44 -4.15
N VAL A 302 16.79 1.94 -3.13
CA VAL A 302 15.43 1.51 -2.75
C VAL A 302 14.42 1.62 -3.90
N THR A 303 14.64 2.53 -4.86
CA THR A 303 13.74 2.68 -6.02
C THR A 303 14.04 1.71 -7.16
N SER A 304 15.12 0.95 -7.09
CA SER A 304 15.50 -0.01 -8.14
C SER A 304 14.44 -1.10 -8.26
N PHE A 305 14.12 -1.53 -9.47
CA PHE A 305 13.17 -2.64 -9.70
C PHE A 305 11.73 -2.40 -9.23
N HIS A 306 11.37 -1.15 -8.95
CA HIS A 306 10.01 -0.76 -8.60
C HIS A 306 9.27 -0.12 -9.78
N PRO A 307 7.93 -0.07 -9.77
CA PRO A 307 7.18 0.59 -10.82
C PRO A 307 7.53 2.07 -10.96
N THR A 308 7.75 2.51 -12.20
CA THR A 308 7.75 3.93 -12.56
C THR A 308 6.32 4.48 -12.48
N GLN A 309 6.14 5.79 -12.62
CA GLN A 309 4.80 6.37 -12.79
C GLN A 309 3.98 5.66 -13.88
N ARG A 310 4.60 5.34 -15.02
CA ARG A 310 3.92 4.60 -16.10
C ARG A 310 3.50 3.20 -15.67
N GLY A 311 4.30 2.52 -14.84
CA GLY A 311 3.93 1.25 -14.24
C GLY A 311 2.73 1.39 -13.31
N TYR A 312 2.75 2.37 -12.42
CA TYR A 312 1.60 2.66 -11.55
C TYR A 312 0.33 3.03 -12.32
N ASP A 313 0.44 3.68 -13.48
CA ASP A 313 -0.70 3.92 -14.37
C ASP A 313 -1.30 2.61 -14.90
N ARG A 314 -0.45 1.59 -15.17
CA ARG A 314 -0.90 0.24 -15.54
C ARG A 314 -1.58 -0.46 -14.37
N SER A 315 -1.00 -0.39 -13.17
CA SER A 315 -1.61 -0.93 -11.95
C SER A 315 -2.97 -0.30 -11.67
N TYR A 316 -3.11 1.01 -11.85
CA TYR A 316 -4.39 1.71 -11.67
C TYR A 316 -5.44 1.22 -12.68
N GLY A 317 -5.05 1.01 -13.94
CA GLY A 317 -5.94 0.42 -14.94
C GLY A 317 -6.40 -1.00 -14.58
N ALA A 318 -5.54 -1.82 -13.99
CA ALA A 318 -5.90 -3.15 -13.48
C ALA A 318 -6.86 -3.06 -12.27
N PHE A 319 -6.54 -2.20 -11.31
CA PHE A 319 -7.37 -1.93 -10.14
C PHE A 319 -8.78 -1.44 -10.53
N LEU A 320 -8.91 -0.51 -11.49
CA LEU A 320 -10.23 -0.07 -11.92
C LEU A 320 -11.08 -1.20 -12.52
N ARG A 321 -10.46 -2.15 -13.23
CA ARG A 321 -11.21 -3.30 -13.77
C ARG A 321 -11.80 -4.17 -12.67
N THR A 322 -11.12 -4.33 -11.53
CA THR A 322 -11.59 -5.16 -10.42
C THR A 322 -12.60 -4.45 -9.51
N ILE A 323 -12.64 -3.12 -9.53
CA ILE A 323 -13.66 -2.31 -8.83
C ILE A 323 -14.99 -2.27 -9.59
N LEU A 324 -14.97 -2.33 -10.93
CA LEU A 324 -16.16 -2.13 -11.77
C LEU A 324 -16.95 -3.41 -12.09
N THR A 325 -16.37 -4.57 -11.79
CA THR A 325 -16.95 -5.91 -11.92
C THR A 325 -17.35 -6.44 -10.56
#